data_AF-A0A2V7F8E6-F1
#
_entry.id   AF-A0A2V7F8E6-F1
#
_cell.length_a   1.000
_cell.length_b   1.000
_cell.length_c   1.000
_cell.angle_alpha   90.00
_cell.angle_beta   90.00
_cell.angle_gamma   90.00
#
_symmetry.space_group_name_H-M   'P 1'
#
loop_
_entity.id
_entity.type
_entity.pdbx_description
1 polymer ?
#
loop_
_entity_poly.entity_id
_entity_poly.type
_entity_poly.pdbx_seq_one_letter_code
_entity_poly.pdbx_strand_id
1 'polypeptide(L)'
;MAAPPVYAFLHGGGLAPDSVAQPEPDVCVVPRDPHAYRDAHPSRAALVVEIAETSYRTDRDYKFSLYARAGIADCWLVDVVDVVDDAVEIHRK
;
A
#
# COMPACT_ATOMS: atom_id res chain seq x y z
N MET A 1 -3.48 1.59 29.96
CA MET A 1 -2.86 2.14 28.74
C MET A 1 -2.66 0.99 27.77
N ALA A 2 -3.20 1.06 26.55
CA ALA A 2 -2.92 0.05 25.52
C ALA A 2 -1.48 0.24 25.02
N ALA A 3 -0.76 -0.86 24.77
CA ALA A 3 0.54 -0.80 24.11
C ALA A 3 0.38 -0.17 22.71
N PRO A 4 1.35 0.63 22.24
CA PRO A 4 1.29 1.16 20.88
C PRO A 4 1.24 0.00 19.87
N PRO A 5 0.48 0.14 18.77
CA PRO A 5 0.46 -0.88 17.73
C PRO A 5 1.87 -1.05 17.16
N VAL A 6 2.31 -2.29 17.06
CA VAL A 6 3.57 -2.63 16.38
C VAL A 6 3.21 -2.97 14.94
N TYR A 7 3.97 -2.45 13.98
CA TYR A 7 3.76 -2.69 12.55
C TYR A 7 4.91 -3.51 11.95
N ALA A 8 4.63 -4.17 10.82
CA ALA A 8 5.60 -4.83 9.98
C ALA A 8 5.59 -4.21 8.57
N PHE A 9 6.74 -4.27 7.89
CA PHE A 9 6.89 -3.84 6.51
C PHE A 9 6.91 -5.06 5.61
N LEU A 10 6.07 -5.07 4.57
CA LEU A 10 6.12 -6.06 3.51
C LEU A 10 6.53 -5.36 2.20
N HIS A 11 7.45 -5.98 1.46
CA HIS A 11 7.92 -5.50 0.16
C HIS A 11 7.56 -6.53 -0.92
N GLY A 12 6.93 -6.10 -2.01
CA GLY A 12 6.43 -7.01 -3.06
C GLY A 12 5.47 -8.07 -2.50
N GLY A 13 4.75 -7.74 -1.43
CA GLY A 13 3.83 -8.65 -0.76
C GLY A 13 2.41 -8.32 -1.17
N GLY A 14 1.71 -9.25 -1.82
CA GLY A 14 0.32 -9.07 -2.24
C GLY A 14 -0.59 -8.59 -1.09
N LEU A 15 -1.55 -7.74 -1.43
CA LEU A 15 -2.64 -7.34 -0.55
C LEU A 15 -3.93 -7.95 -1.08
N ALA A 16 -4.76 -8.52 -0.21
CA ALA A 16 -6.08 -9.06 -0.57
C ALA A 16 -7.20 -8.20 0.02
N PRO A 17 -7.39 -6.96 -0.47
CA PRO A 17 -8.38 -6.02 0.05
C PRO A 17 -9.83 -6.48 -0.18
N ASP A 18 -10.08 -7.24 -1.24
CA ASP A 18 -11.37 -7.85 -1.54
C ASP A 18 -11.19 -9.23 -2.19
N SER A 19 -12.29 -9.93 -2.45
CA SER A 19 -12.28 -11.31 -2.97
C SER A 19 -12.02 -11.42 -4.48
N VAL A 20 -11.92 -10.31 -5.20
CA VAL A 20 -11.84 -10.28 -6.67
C VAL A 20 -10.56 -9.62 -7.19
N ALA A 21 -9.87 -8.82 -6.38
CA ALA A 21 -8.64 -8.16 -6.74
C ALA A 21 -7.60 -8.26 -5.60
N GLN A 22 -6.39 -8.71 -5.96
CA GLN A 22 -5.25 -8.78 -5.06
C GLN A 22 -4.11 -7.93 -5.63
N PRO A 23 -4.12 -6.60 -5.46
CA PRO A 23 -3.03 -5.75 -5.92
C PRO A 23 -1.76 -6.03 -5.12
N GLU A 24 -0.62 -5.93 -5.78
CA GLU A 24 0.70 -6.11 -5.19
C GLU A 24 1.34 -4.72 -4.97
N PRO A 25 1.34 -4.20 -3.73
CA PRO A 25 2.03 -2.96 -3.42
C PRO A 25 3.55 -3.16 -3.37
N ASP A 26 4.29 -2.14 -3.79
CA ASP A 26 5.76 -2.15 -3.64
C ASP A 26 6.15 -2.19 -2.17
N VAL A 27 5.49 -1.39 -1.33
CA VAL A 27 5.64 -1.43 0.13
C VAL A 27 4.29 -1.28 0.81
N CYS A 28 4.03 -2.08 1.84
CA CYS A 28 2.93 -1.83 2.76
C CYS A 28 3.31 -1.99 4.22
N VAL A 29 2.65 -1.21 5.07
CA VAL A 29 2.76 -1.24 6.52
C VAL A 29 1.52 -1.91 7.08
N VAL A 30 1.69 -3.03 7.76
CA VAL A 30 0.58 -3.85 8.28
C VAL A 30 0.73 -4.08 9.79
N PRO A 31 -0.36 -4.35 10.53
CA PRO A 31 -0.24 -4.74 11.93
C PRO A 31 0.73 -5.91 12.08
N ARG A 32 1.65 -5.83 13.04
CA ARG A 32 2.62 -6.90 13.26
C ARG A 32 1.92 -8.09 13.90
N ASP A 33 1.90 -9.18 13.16
CA ASP A 33 1.58 -10.51 13.67
C ASP A 33 2.72 -11.46 13.26
N PRO A 34 3.52 -11.97 14.23
CA PRO A 34 4.66 -12.86 13.95
C PRO A 34 4.30 -14.17 13.23
N HIS A 35 3.02 -14.56 13.26
CA HIS A 35 2.54 -15.80 12.65
C HIS A 35 1.70 -15.58 11.39
N ALA A 36 1.26 -14.35 11.12
CA ALA A 36 0.48 -14.02 9.92
C ALA A 36 1.36 -13.79 8.68
N TYR A 37 0.70 -13.62 7.54
CA TYR A 37 1.24 -13.16 6.25
C TYR A 37 2.20 -14.07 5.49
N ARG A 38 2.58 -15.22 6.07
CA ARG A 38 3.29 -16.27 5.32
C ARG A 38 2.35 -17.05 4.38
N ASP A 39 1.15 -17.36 4.86
CA ASP A 39 0.21 -18.24 4.17
C ASP A 39 -1.03 -17.51 3.62
N ALA A 40 -1.19 -16.22 3.94
CA ALA A 40 -2.33 -15.41 3.51
C ALA A 40 -1.99 -13.92 3.45
N HIS A 41 -2.40 -13.22 2.39
CA HIS A 41 -2.15 -11.80 2.24
C HIS A 41 -2.92 -10.95 3.26
N PRO A 42 -2.34 -9.84 3.75
CA PRO A 42 -3.08 -8.89 4.56
C PRO A 42 -4.28 -8.35 3.77
N SER A 43 -5.42 -8.17 4.45
CA SER A 43 -6.61 -7.54 3.88
C SER A 43 -6.69 -6.05 4.15
N ARG A 44 -5.89 -5.54 5.10
CA ARG A 44 -5.78 -4.11 5.43
C ARG A 44 -4.33 -3.74 5.68
N ALA A 45 -3.99 -2.51 5.31
CA ALA A 45 -2.72 -1.88 5.60
C ALA A 45 -2.96 -0.52 6.27
N ALA A 46 -2.03 -0.11 7.13
CA ALA A 46 -1.97 1.24 7.67
C ALA A 46 -1.42 2.25 6.66
N LEU A 47 -0.52 1.79 5.77
CA LEU A 47 0.03 2.58 4.66
C LEU A 47 0.31 1.65 3.49
N VAL A 48 0.00 2.11 2.29
CA VAL A 48 0.48 1.53 1.03
C VAL A 48 1.34 2.56 0.30
N VAL A 49 2.48 2.14 -0.24
CA VAL A 49 3.36 2.94 -1.07
C VAL A 49 3.57 2.22 -2.39
N GLU A 50 3.34 2.95 -3.48
CA GLU A 50 3.66 2.55 -4.86
C GLU A 50 4.77 3.46 -5.38
N ILE A 51 5.73 2.88 -6.09
CA ILE A 51 6.88 3.57 -6.69
C ILE A 51 6.76 3.42 -8.20
N ALA A 52 6.42 4.52 -8.86
CA ALA A 52 6.14 4.54 -10.27
C ALA A 52 7.28 5.15 -11.08
N GLU A 53 8.00 4.31 -11.83
CA GLU A 53 8.89 4.77 -12.90
C GLU A 53 8.12 4.88 -14.22
N THR A 54 7.36 3.85 -14.57
CA THR A 54 6.53 3.81 -15.80
C THR A 54 5.07 3.47 -15.52
N SER A 55 4.73 3.13 -14.27
CA SER A 55 3.43 2.62 -13.84
C SER A 55 2.50 3.69 -13.28
N TYR A 56 2.89 4.97 -13.27
CA TYR A 56 2.19 6.05 -12.55
C TYR A 56 0.68 6.07 -12.80
N ARG A 57 0.27 6.01 -14.07
CA ARG A 57 -1.16 6.01 -14.44
C ARG A 57 -1.87 4.74 -13.96
N THR A 58 -1.23 3.59 -14.05
CA THR A 58 -1.79 2.32 -13.57
C THR A 58 -1.97 2.35 -12.06
N ASP A 59 -0.96 2.79 -11.31
CA ASP A 59 -1.02 2.83 -9.86
C ASP A 59 -2.06 3.86 -9.37
N ARG A 60 -2.08 5.05 -9.99
CA ARG A 60 -3.03 6.13 -9.69
C ARG A 60 -4.48 5.77 -10.03
N ASP A 61 -4.74 5.32 -11.25
CA ASP A 61 -6.11 5.17 -11.75
C ASP A 61 -6.72 3.82 -11.35
N TYR A 62 -5.91 2.76 -11.26
CA TYR A 62 -6.38 1.41 -10.98
C TYR A 62 -6.10 0.99 -9.54
N LYS A 63 -4.84 0.87 -9.11
CA LYS A 63 -4.51 0.29 -7.80
C LYS A 63 -5.04 1.14 -6.64
N PHE A 64 -4.91 2.46 -6.70
CA PHE A 64 -5.43 3.35 -5.66
C PHE A 64 -6.94 3.27 -5.51
N SER A 65 -7.68 3.03 -6.60
CA SER A 65 -9.13 2.80 -6.52
C SER A 65 -9.46 1.53 -5.71
N LEU A 66 -8.65 0.47 -5.85
CA LEU A 66 -8.80 -0.77 -5.09
C LEU A 66 -8.49 -0.54 -3.60
N TYR A 67 -7.39 0.14 -3.30
CA TYR A 67 -7.01 0.50 -1.92
C TYR A 67 -8.06 1.40 -1.25
N ALA A 68 -8.58 2.40 -1.99
CA ALA A 68 -9.61 3.30 -1.50
C ALA A 68 -10.95 2.60 -1.25
N ARG A 69 -11.32 1.60 -2.07
CA ARG A 69 -12.49 0.72 -1.84
C ARG A 69 -12.32 -0.18 -0.63
N ALA A 70 -11.10 -0.62 -0.36
CA ALA A 70 -10.74 -1.40 0.83
C ALA A 70 -10.77 -0.60 2.14
N GLY A 71 -10.89 0.74 2.04
CA GLY A 71 -10.83 1.64 3.18
C GLY A 71 -9.43 1.78 3.76
N ILE A 72 -8.39 1.67 2.93
CA ILE A 72 -7.03 2.07 3.29
C ILE A 72 -6.98 3.58 3.21
N ALA A 73 -6.63 4.23 4.32
CA ALA A 73 -6.75 5.67 4.47
C ALA A 73 -5.56 6.42 3.86
N ASP A 74 -4.37 5.83 3.96
CA ASP A 74 -3.11 6.45 3.54
C ASP A 74 -2.48 5.62 2.40
N CYS A 75 -2.43 6.21 1.20
CA CYS A 75 -1.80 5.64 0.02
C CYS A 75 -0.87 6.67 -0.63
N TRP A 76 0.41 6.34 -0.83
CA TRP A 76 1.42 7.24 -1.38
C TRP A 76 1.88 6.74 -2.74
N LEU A 77 1.92 7.64 -3.72
CA LEU A 77 2.43 7.37 -5.05
C LEU A 77 3.71 8.19 -5.24
N VAL A 78 4.83 7.50 -5.39
CA VAL A 78 6.14 8.11 -5.58
C VAL A 78 6.46 8.06 -7.07
N ASP A 79 6.40 9.21 -7.75
CA ASP A 79 6.88 9.34 -9.12
C ASP A 79 8.41 9.50 -9.10
N VAL A 80 9.14 8.62 -9.80
CA VAL A 80 10.61 8.67 -9.87
C VAL A 80 11.13 9.13 -11.23
N VAL A 81 10.26 9.46 -12.19
CA VAL A 81 10.63 9.92 -13.54
C VAL A 81 10.34 11.39 -13.74
N ASP A 82 9.16 11.88 -13.36
CA ASP A 82 8.79 13.30 -13.49
C ASP A 82 9.22 14.10 -12.25
N VAL A 83 10.43 13.83 -11.78
CA VAL A 83 11.05 14.46 -10.61
C VAL A 83 11.64 15.80 -11.01
N VAL A 84 10.79 16.71 -11.45
CA VAL A 84 11.10 18.14 -11.29
C VAL A 84 10.77 18.43 -9.83
N ASP A 85 11.79 18.40 -8.95
CA ASP A 85 11.76 18.79 -7.52
C ASP A 85 11.60 17.70 -6.40
N ASP A 86 12.08 16.46 -6.57
CA ASP A 86 12.11 15.42 -5.50
C ASP A 86 10.76 15.23 -4.76
N ALA A 87 9.65 15.21 -5.49
CA ALA A 87 8.30 15.28 -4.93
C ALA A 87 7.65 13.89 -4.69
N VAL A 88 6.84 13.80 -3.63
CA VAL A 88 5.99 12.63 -3.30
C VAL A 88 4.52 13.06 -3.27
N GLU A 89 3.64 12.32 -3.96
CA GLU A 89 2.20 12.58 -3.92
C GLU A 89 1.51 11.71 -2.85
N ILE A 90 0.84 12.35 -1.89
CA ILE A 90 0.14 11.71 -0.79
C ILE A 90 -1.37 11.79 -1.01
N HIS A 91 -2.03 10.64 -1.13
CA HIS A 91 -3.49 10.57 -1.11
C HIS A 91 -3.97 10.14 0.26
N ARG A 92 -4.76 11.01 0.90
CA ARG A 92 -5.37 10.77 2.21
C ARG A 92 -6.88 11.00 2.13
N LYS A 93 -7.66 10.07 2.70
CA LYS A 93 -9.12 10.25 2.89
C LYS A 93 -9.44 10.90 4.24
#